data_AF-A0A819ZMS2-F1
#
_entry.id   AF-A0A819ZMS2-F1
#
_cell.length_a   1.000
_cell.length_b   1.000
_cell.length_c   1.000
_cell.angle_alpha   90.00
_cell.angle_beta   90.00
_cell.angle_gamma   90.00
#
_symmetry.space_group_name_H-M   'P 1'
#
loop_
_entity.id
_entity.type
_entity.pdbx_description
1 polymer ?
#
loop_
_entity_poly.entity_id
_entity_poly.type
_entity_poly.pdbx_seq_one_letter_code
_entity_poly.pdbx_strand_id
1 'polypeptide(L)'
;MGVLTEGTPLSWNEIAPVCQVYRSYALSQLIKIFEKFKDHHGDSFLWGDELEFVLLHFDHSKKRVQLLLKAHEILPRLVETNKETHDDTPSIAWHPEACDFMIEGVPCEPYGFLPSYLNTVEANMTLRRKQAQEILSEQSDCEYVINMSAFPRYGNGQFIYSSTQDDSQEVAKKSTYYPDELISPNHPRMKSVVVNTLARSQSPPLIHIPIFRDTTTPSPFQDLSFKQTKGFRDDHIHLDCFIAGWGCCCLQVTFQAQSLTESLQVYDQLLPLTGIMLALSNACPIWRGYLTDIDSRYEVLFQTADDRTADERERSTLSSRCSPAPFYLSDEHNHLNDISLDVDENVVSTLTKHGMSSTLAKHFGHLFVRDPLVVMKENLHPEDDTSSYHFDNLNSTVWNSLRFKPPPLDDDKMGWRVEFRPMDIQITDFENASLSVFMALLTRVILTYGLDLTIPISQANENIVRAHHRDSVRHEKFYFRAGGDDGESSLMTINEIMNGNDKFAGLIPLVEKYLNESENINSDTRVTIGHYLSLISKRAAGILLTDASWIRQFVMSHPAYKQDSVVSDEIQYDLMWKITQIANGQDTCPLLIQPRMKTNTQLNPE
;
A
#
# COMPACT_ATOMS: atom_id res chain seq x y z
N MET A 1 -2.83 -8.71 -1.68
CA MET A 1 -2.58 -9.20 -3.08
C MET A 1 -3.81 -9.57 -3.97
N GLY A 2 -3.62 -9.78 -5.30
CA GLY A 2 -4.67 -10.16 -6.28
C GLY A 2 -4.80 -11.68 -6.56
N VAL A 3 -5.79 -12.12 -7.34
CA VAL A 3 -6.09 -13.55 -7.56
C VAL A 3 -4.89 -14.31 -8.19
N LEU A 4 -4.39 -15.33 -7.48
CA LEU A 4 -3.28 -16.21 -7.89
C LEU A 4 -3.80 -17.60 -8.29
N THR A 5 -4.45 -17.67 -9.45
CA THR A 5 -4.86 -18.95 -10.04
C THR A 5 -3.77 -19.44 -10.99
N GLU A 6 -3.37 -20.70 -10.84
CA GLU A 6 -2.46 -21.35 -11.80
C GLU A 6 -3.09 -21.41 -13.19
N GLY A 7 -2.29 -21.17 -14.22
CA GLY A 7 -2.77 -21.18 -15.60
C GLY A 7 -1.78 -20.60 -16.58
N THR A 8 -2.15 -20.67 -17.86
CA THR A 8 -1.36 -20.12 -18.96
C THR A 8 -1.81 -18.69 -19.22
N PRO A 9 -0.99 -17.66 -18.93
CA PRO A 9 -1.42 -16.28 -19.15
C PRO A 9 -1.48 -15.93 -20.63
N LEU A 10 -2.50 -15.16 -21.01
CA LEU A 10 -2.67 -14.63 -22.36
C LEU A 10 -1.86 -13.34 -22.56
N SER A 11 -1.38 -13.14 -23.79
CA SER A 11 -0.83 -11.87 -24.22
C SER A 11 -1.94 -10.83 -24.49
N TRP A 12 -1.60 -9.54 -24.44
CA TRP A 12 -2.56 -8.48 -24.75
C TRP A 12 -3.27 -8.66 -26.11
N ASN A 13 -2.58 -9.15 -27.14
CA ASN A 13 -3.18 -9.40 -28.46
C ASN A 13 -4.25 -10.50 -28.43
N GLU A 14 -4.15 -11.44 -27.49
CA GLU A 14 -5.16 -12.48 -27.26
C GLU A 14 -6.28 -12.00 -26.33
N ILE A 15 -5.98 -11.08 -25.41
CA ILE A 15 -6.93 -10.50 -24.46
C ILE A 15 -7.85 -9.48 -25.13
N ALA A 16 -7.30 -8.57 -25.95
CA ALA A 16 -8.04 -7.46 -26.54
C ALA A 16 -9.35 -7.88 -27.26
N PRO A 17 -9.38 -8.98 -28.05
CA PRO A 17 -10.60 -9.45 -28.71
C PRO A 17 -11.68 -9.99 -27.74
N VAL A 18 -11.31 -10.37 -26.52
CA VAL A 18 -12.21 -11.00 -25.54
C VAL A 18 -12.57 -10.11 -24.36
N CYS A 19 -12.05 -8.88 -24.27
CA CYS A 19 -12.32 -7.96 -23.16
C CYS A 19 -13.83 -7.76 -22.89
N GLN A 20 -14.64 -7.57 -23.94
CA GLN A 20 -16.08 -7.32 -23.78
C GLN A 20 -16.80 -8.55 -23.21
N VAL A 21 -16.50 -9.74 -23.71
CA VAL A 21 -17.14 -10.97 -23.21
C VAL A 21 -16.66 -11.29 -21.79
N TYR A 22 -15.38 -11.08 -21.49
CA TYR A 22 -14.83 -11.25 -20.14
C TYR A 22 -15.54 -10.35 -19.12
N ARG A 23 -15.74 -9.06 -19.45
CA ARG A 23 -16.52 -8.14 -18.62
C ARG A 23 -17.96 -8.60 -18.41
N SER A 24 -18.59 -9.23 -19.41
CA SER A 24 -19.95 -9.76 -19.22
C SER A 24 -20.02 -10.91 -18.21
N TYR A 25 -18.96 -11.75 -18.15
CA TYR A 25 -18.83 -12.79 -17.13
C TYR A 25 -18.59 -12.20 -15.75
N ALA A 26 -17.66 -11.24 -15.63
CA ALA A 26 -17.40 -10.51 -14.40
C ALA A 26 -18.67 -9.80 -13.87
N LEU A 27 -19.46 -9.19 -14.74
CA LEU A 27 -20.70 -8.52 -14.34
C LEU A 27 -21.73 -9.53 -13.81
N SER A 28 -21.86 -10.67 -14.48
CA SER A 28 -22.74 -11.75 -14.04
C SER A 28 -22.35 -12.28 -12.65
N GLN A 29 -21.04 -12.43 -12.40
CA GLN A 29 -20.53 -12.84 -11.08
C GLN A 29 -20.78 -11.78 -10.00
N LEU A 30 -20.53 -10.49 -10.30
CA LEU A 30 -20.83 -9.40 -9.37
C LEU A 30 -22.31 -9.34 -8.99
N ILE A 31 -23.22 -9.54 -9.96
CA ILE A 31 -24.67 -9.60 -9.68
C ILE A 31 -24.98 -10.75 -8.73
N LYS A 32 -24.42 -11.95 -8.95
CA LYS A 32 -24.60 -13.10 -8.05
C LYS A 32 -24.08 -12.82 -6.65
N ILE A 33 -22.88 -12.24 -6.52
CA ILE A 33 -22.30 -11.84 -5.23
C ILE A 33 -23.26 -10.89 -4.52
N PHE A 34 -23.70 -9.83 -5.20
CA PHE A 34 -24.60 -8.84 -4.62
C PHE A 34 -25.94 -9.47 -4.21
N GLU A 35 -26.58 -10.26 -5.07
CA GLU A 35 -27.86 -10.90 -4.74
C GLU A 35 -27.76 -11.87 -3.57
N LYS A 36 -26.63 -12.60 -3.44
CA LYS A 36 -26.38 -13.53 -2.34
C LYS A 36 -26.17 -12.81 -1.01
N PHE A 37 -25.43 -11.70 -1.00
CA PHE A 37 -24.91 -11.09 0.23
C PHE A 37 -25.46 -9.70 0.58
N LYS A 38 -26.31 -9.08 -0.25
CA LYS A 38 -26.86 -7.73 0.01
C LYS A 38 -27.65 -7.63 1.32
N ASP A 39 -28.32 -8.72 1.71
CA ASP A 39 -29.15 -8.79 2.92
C ASP A 39 -28.40 -9.46 4.10
N HIS A 40 -27.12 -9.83 3.90
CA HIS A 40 -26.28 -10.42 4.95
C HIS A 40 -25.95 -9.38 6.03
N HIS A 41 -26.12 -9.78 7.29
CA HIS A 41 -25.91 -8.95 8.46
C HIS A 41 -25.47 -9.80 9.66
N GLY A 42 -24.83 -9.14 10.63
CA GLY A 42 -24.40 -9.79 11.88
C GLY A 42 -22.99 -10.39 11.80
N ASP A 43 -22.24 -10.07 10.75
CA ASP A 43 -20.83 -10.44 10.66
C ASP A 43 -20.04 -9.82 11.82
N SER A 44 -19.12 -10.59 12.39
CA SER A 44 -18.23 -10.08 13.44
C SER A 44 -17.23 -9.09 12.84
N PHE A 45 -16.86 -8.07 13.63
CA PHE A 45 -15.74 -7.20 13.27
C PHE A 45 -14.45 -8.01 13.34
N LEU A 46 -13.91 -8.28 12.15
CA LEU A 46 -12.62 -8.90 11.93
C LEU A 46 -11.75 -7.93 11.15
N TRP A 47 -10.45 -7.97 11.37
CA TRP A 47 -9.53 -7.11 10.63
C TRP A 47 -8.14 -7.72 10.56
N GLY A 48 -7.31 -7.26 9.63
CA GLY A 48 -5.95 -7.77 9.49
C GLY A 48 -5.07 -6.77 8.74
N ASP A 49 -3.77 -6.87 8.97
CA ASP A 49 -2.76 -6.10 8.24
C ASP A 49 -2.04 -6.97 7.19
N GLU A 50 -1.56 -6.32 6.13
CA GLU A 50 -0.66 -6.91 5.15
C GLU A 50 0.69 -6.16 5.21
N LEU A 51 1.78 -6.90 5.44
CA LEU A 51 3.15 -6.39 5.45
C LEU A 51 3.94 -6.93 4.26
N GLU A 52 4.61 -6.03 3.55
CA GLU A 52 5.51 -6.35 2.45
C GLU A 52 6.97 -6.12 2.88
N PHE A 53 7.82 -7.12 2.68
CA PHE A 53 9.23 -7.10 3.10
C PHE A 53 10.16 -7.07 1.90
N VAL A 54 11.34 -6.46 2.07
CA VAL A 54 12.44 -6.46 1.09
C VAL A 54 13.54 -7.41 1.56
N LEU A 55 14.04 -8.24 0.65
CA LEU A 55 15.19 -9.11 0.85
C LEU A 55 16.47 -8.41 0.38
N LEU A 56 17.49 -8.39 1.23
CA LEU A 56 18.75 -7.71 0.98
C LEU A 56 19.96 -8.63 1.15
N HIS A 57 21.03 -8.32 0.43
CA HIS A 57 22.36 -8.87 0.63
C HIS A 57 23.37 -7.75 0.96
N PHE A 58 24.14 -7.93 2.03
CA PHE A 58 25.20 -7.01 2.46
C PHE A 58 26.59 -7.60 2.19
N ASP A 59 27.38 -6.92 1.36
CA ASP A 59 28.83 -7.14 1.28
C ASP A 59 29.52 -6.12 2.19
N HIS A 60 29.73 -6.52 3.45
CA HIS A 60 30.38 -5.68 4.46
C HIS A 60 31.81 -5.30 4.09
N SER A 61 32.51 -6.14 3.31
CA SER A 61 33.89 -5.89 2.90
C SER A 61 33.98 -4.75 1.88
N LYS A 62 32.99 -4.66 0.99
CA LYS A 62 32.90 -3.62 -0.04
C LYS A 62 31.99 -2.45 0.35
N LYS A 63 31.42 -2.46 1.56
CA LYS A 63 30.36 -1.54 1.99
C LYS A 63 29.27 -1.40 0.93
N ARG A 64 28.68 -2.52 0.53
CA ARG A 64 27.64 -2.55 -0.49
C ARG A 64 26.43 -3.31 0.00
N VAL A 65 25.25 -2.81 -0.34
CA VAL A 65 23.96 -3.47 -0.10
C VAL A 65 23.19 -3.53 -1.41
N GLN A 66 22.57 -4.67 -1.69
CA GLN A 66 21.91 -4.97 -2.95
C GLN A 66 20.61 -5.73 -2.68
N LEU A 67 19.65 -5.63 -3.59
CA LEU A 67 18.42 -6.43 -3.57
C LEU A 67 18.74 -7.90 -3.85
N LEU A 68 18.11 -8.79 -3.09
CA LEU A 68 18.32 -10.23 -3.16
C LEU A 68 17.12 -10.92 -3.84
N LEU A 69 17.33 -11.45 -5.04
CA LEU A 69 16.28 -12.15 -5.81
C LEU A 69 16.17 -13.62 -5.36
N LYS A 70 15.49 -13.83 -4.23
CA LYS A 70 15.33 -15.15 -3.60
C LYS A 70 13.93 -15.43 -3.08
N ALA A 71 12.95 -14.55 -3.33
CA ALA A 71 11.58 -14.77 -2.86
C ALA A 71 11.06 -16.15 -3.33
N HIS A 72 11.34 -16.52 -4.58
CA HIS A 72 10.98 -17.84 -5.12
C HIS A 72 11.62 -19.05 -4.44
N GLU A 73 12.77 -18.89 -3.81
CA GLU A 73 13.42 -19.98 -3.05
C GLU A 73 12.87 -20.07 -1.62
N ILE A 74 12.60 -18.91 -0.99
CA ILE A 74 12.23 -18.87 0.44
C ILE A 74 10.72 -19.04 0.67
N LEU A 75 9.87 -18.61 -0.26
CA LEU A 75 8.42 -18.68 -0.09
C LEU A 75 7.89 -20.12 0.08
N PRO A 76 8.32 -21.12 -0.71
CA PRO A 76 7.89 -22.50 -0.50
C PRO A 76 8.28 -23.01 0.89
N ARG A 77 9.47 -22.63 1.38
CA ARG A 77 9.98 -23.02 2.70
C ARG A 77 9.18 -22.37 3.82
N LEU A 78 8.87 -21.08 3.69
CA LEU A 78 8.01 -20.35 4.64
C LEU A 78 6.62 -20.97 4.75
N VAL A 79 6.03 -21.36 3.62
CA VAL A 79 4.73 -22.06 3.58
C VAL A 79 4.81 -23.43 4.24
N GLU A 80 5.93 -24.15 4.08
CA GLU A 80 6.15 -25.46 4.69
C GLU A 80 6.35 -25.35 6.21
N THR A 81 7.15 -24.39 6.68
CA THR A 81 7.35 -24.12 8.12
C THR A 81 6.03 -23.84 8.84
N ASN A 82 5.11 -23.09 8.23
CA ASN A 82 3.80 -22.81 8.84
C ASN A 82 2.87 -24.02 8.93
N LYS A 83 3.12 -25.10 8.19
CA LYS A 83 2.39 -26.37 8.35
C LYS A 83 2.90 -27.20 9.54
N GLU A 84 4.14 -26.96 9.95
CA GLU A 84 4.82 -27.73 11.00
C GLU A 84 4.68 -27.09 12.40
N THR A 85 4.27 -25.83 12.49
CA THR A 85 4.07 -25.12 13.76
C THR A 85 2.92 -25.72 14.58
N HIS A 86 3.15 -25.92 15.89
CA HIS A 86 2.19 -26.46 16.86
C HIS A 86 1.06 -25.48 17.21
N ASP A 87 -0.01 -25.98 17.85
CA ASP A 87 -1.25 -25.26 18.24
C ASP A 87 -1.03 -23.92 18.98
N ASP A 88 0.14 -23.68 19.59
CA ASP A 88 0.44 -22.49 20.40
C ASP A 88 1.08 -21.31 19.63
N THR A 89 1.38 -21.47 18.34
CA THR A 89 1.99 -20.41 17.49
C THR A 89 1.00 -19.92 16.43
N PRO A 90 0.76 -18.60 16.29
CA PRO A 90 -0.12 -18.10 15.23
C PRO A 90 0.40 -18.47 13.85
N SER A 91 -0.45 -19.08 13.03
CA SER A 91 -0.13 -19.34 11.63
C SER A 91 -0.01 -18.02 10.85
N ILE A 92 0.89 -18.00 9.88
CA ILE A 92 1.12 -16.88 8.97
C ILE A 92 0.78 -17.34 7.55
N ALA A 93 0.17 -16.48 6.75
CA ALA A 93 0.05 -16.71 5.33
C ALA A 93 1.10 -15.85 4.60
N TRP A 94 1.87 -16.52 3.74
CA TRP A 94 2.95 -15.91 2.96
C TRP A 94 2.56 -15.88 1.48
N HIS A 95 2.80 -14.75 0.83
CA HIS A 95 2.41 -14.54 -0.56
C HIS A 95 3.55 -13.89 -1.38
N PRO A 96 3.65 -14.21 -2.69
CA PRO A 96 4.67 -13.63 -3.57
C PRO A 96 4.29 -12.23 -4.06
N GLU A 97 5.15 -11.23 -3.93
CA GLU A 97 4.88 -9.91 -4.52
C GLU A 97 5.38 -9.75 -5.96
N ALA A 98 5.16 -8.58 -6.56
CA ALA A 98 5.49 -8.29 -7.96
C ALA A 98 6.98 -8.52 -8.31
N CYS A 99 7.89 -8.32 -7.35
CA CYS A 99 9.33 -8.50 -7.54
C CYS A 99 9.90 -9.65 -6.70
N ASP A 100 10.92 -10.33 -7.21
CA ASP A 100 11.52 -11.51 -6.57
C ASP A 100 12.42 -11.19 -5.35
N PHE A 101 12.60 -9.90 -5.04
CA PHE A 101 13.19 -9.46 -3.77
C PHE A 101 12.12 -9.12 -2.72
N MET A 102 10.84 -9.39 -2.99
CA MET A 102 9.73 -9.04 -2.11
C MET A 102 8.97 -10.29 -1.65
N ILE A 103 8.52 -10.27 -0.40
CA ILE A 103 7.57 -11.23 0.16
C ILE A 103 6.49 -10.48 0.93
N GLU A 104 5.25 -10.97 0.90
CA GLU A 104 4.14 -10.44 1.69
C GLU A 104 3.78 -11.44 2.78
N GLY A 105 3.60 -10.97 4.02
CA GLY A 105 3.19 -11.79 5.16
C GLY A 105 1.95 -11.20 5.82
N VAL A 106 0.95 -12.04 6.04
CA VAL A 106 -0.33 -11.68 6.69
C VAL A 106 -0.63 -12.64 7.85
N PRO A 107 -1.36 -12.22 8.90
CA PRO A 107 -1.86 -13.18 9.88
C PRO A 107 -2.82 -14.17 9.19
N CYS A 108 -2.66 -15.47 9.43
CA CYS A 108 -3.51 -16.48 8.77
C CYS A 108 -4.97 -16.38 9.22
N GLU A 109 -5.19 -16.07 10.50
CA GLU A 109 -6.50 -15.76 11.04
C GLU A 109 -6.61 -14.25 11.27
N PRO A 110 -7.72 -13.61 10.87
CA PRO A 110 -7.90 -12.19 11.12
C PRO A 110 -8.02 -11.91 12.62
N TYR A 111 -7.58 -10.73 13.04
CA TYR A 111 -7.76 -10.26 14.40
C TYR A 111 -9.24 -10.01 14.70
N GLY A 112 -9.66 -10.39 15.91
CA GLY A 112 -10.97 -10.05 16.44
C GLY A 112 -11.02 -8.67 17.08
N PHE A 113 -12.17 -8.34 17.67
CA PHE A 113 -12.40 -7.09 18.39
C PHE A 113 -11.97 -7.11 19.88
N LEU A 114 -11.67 -8.27 20.46
CA LEU A 114 -11.27 -8.33 21.87
C LEU A 114 -10.01 -7.47 22.10
N PRO A 115 -9.98 -6.60 23.13
CA PRO A 115 -8.84 -5.72 23.38
C PRO A 115 -7.50 -6.47 23.44
N SER A 116 -7.51 -7.72 23.89
CA SER A 116 -6.33 -8.59 23.93
C SER A 116 -5.64 -8.76 22.57
N TYR A 117 -6.39 -8.79 21.46
CA TYR A 117 -5.82 -8.86 20.11
C TYR A 117 -5.02 -7.60 19.73
N LEU A 118 -5.38 -6.43 20.25
CA LEU A 118 -4.67 -5.18 19.93
C LEU A 118 -3.23 -5.18 20.47
N ASN A 119 -2.94 -6.00 21.49
CA ASN A 119 -1.61 -6.17 22.05
C ASN A 119 -0.76 -7.22 21.30
N THR A 120 -1.36 -8.03 20.42
CA THR A 120 -0.65 -9.13 19.72
C THR A 120 -0.15 -8.75 18.33
N VAL A 121 -0.68 -7.68 17.73
CA VAL A 121 -0.35 -7.24 16.36
C VAL A 121 1.16 -7.09 16.15
N GLU A 122 1.84 -6.30 17.00
CA GLU A 122 3.29 -6.09 16.88
C GLU A 122 4.08 -7.41 17.04
N ALA A 123 3.65 -8.27 17.95
CA ALA A 123 4.32 -9.55 18.18
C ALA A 123 4.13 -10.50 16.98
N ASN A 124 2.96 -10.49 16.34
CA ASN A 124 2.71 -11.22 15.10
C ASN A 124 3.52 -10.66 13.91
N MET A 125 3.62 -9.34 13.76
CA MET A 125 4.49 -8.69 12.77
C MET A 125 5.97 -9.07 12.99
N THR A 126 6.41 -9.06 14.25
CA THR A 126 7.77 -9.47 14.63
C THR A 126 8.02 -10.94 14.30
N LEU A 127 7.05 -11.82 14.56
CA LEU A 127 7.13 -13.23 14.23
C LEU A 127 7.32 -13.43 12.73
N ARG A 128 6.52 -12.75 11.89
CA ARG A 128 6.66 -12.77 10.42
C ARG A 128 8.08 -12.42 9.98
N ARG A 129 8.60 -11.27 10.40
CA ARG A 129 9.97 -10.86 10.01
C ARG A 129 11.02 -11.88 10.47
N LYS A 130 10.90 -12.39 11.71
CA LYS A 130 11.86 -13.35 12.27
C LYS A 130 11.85 -14.69 11.53
N GLN A 131 10.69 -15.25 11.23
CA GLN A 131 10.59 -16.50 10.47
C GLN A 131 11.25 -16.38 9.10
N ALA A 132 10.98 -15.28 8.38
CA ALA A 132 11.63 -15.01 7.09
C ALA A 132 13.15 -14.82 7.23
N GLN A 133 13.59 -14.12 8.28
CA GLN A 133 15.02 -13.94 8.56
C GLN A 133 15.70 -15.26 8.92
N GLU A 134 15.07 -16.13 9.69
CA GLU A 134 15.62 -17.44 10.09
C GLU A 134 15.93 -18.30 8.85
N ILE A 135 14.97 -18.40 7.93
CA ILE A 135 15.13 -19.15 6.68
C ILE A 135 16.27 -18.62 5.79
N LEU A 136 16.45 -17.29 5.71
CA LEU A 136 17.58 -16.68 5.00
C LEU A 136 18.92 -16.94 5.71
N SER A 137 18.93 -16.85 7.04
CA SER A 137 20.15 -16.97 7.85
C SER A 137 20.73 -18.39 7.79
N GLU A 138 19.92 -19.40 7.49
CA GLU A 138 20.41 -20.76 7.22
C GLU A 138 21.33 -20.84 5.99
N GLN A 139 21.17 -19.91 5.03
CA GLN A 139 21.96 -19.87 3.81
C GLN A 139 23.13 -18.87 3.88
N SER A 140 22.95 -17.73 4.58
CA SER A 140 23.98 -16.69 4.65
C SER A 140 23.77 -15.73 5.83
N ASP A 141 24.84 -15.39 6.54
CA ASP A 141 24.85 -14.34 7.57
C ASP A 141 24.82 -12.91 6.98
N CYS A 142 24.86 -12.78 5.65
CA CYS A 142 24.88 -11.49 4.94
C CYS A 142 23.52 -11.14 4.33
N GLU A 143 22.49 -11.96 4.54
CA GLU A 143 21.16 -11.80 3.95
C GLU A 143 20.14 -11.37 5.00
N TYR A 144 19.31 -10.37 4.66
CA TYR A 144 18.42 -9.73 5.63
C TYR A 144 17.01 -9.48 5.08
N VAL A 145 16.02 -9.60 5.95
CA VAL A 145 14.62 -9.22 5.71
C VAL A 145 14.34 -7.90 6.41
N ILE A 146 13.87 -6.89 5.68
CA ILE A 146 13.55 -5.57 6.25
C ILE A 146 12.18 -5.05 5.79
N ASN A 147 11.57 -4.23 6.64
CA ASN A 147 10.43 -3.40 6.26
C ASN A 147 10.98 -2.10 5.63
N MET A 148 10.79 -1.90 4.33
CA MET A 148 11.20 -0.65 3.68
C MET A 148 10.32 -0.34 2.49
N SER A 149 9.79 0.88 2.45
CA SER A 149 8.84 1.25 1.39
C SER A 149 9.50 1.41 0.01
N ALA A 150 10.71 1.95 -0.10
CA ALA A 150 11.43 2.00 -1.38
C ALA A 150 12.95 1.82 -1.19
N PHE A 151 13.56 0.93 -1.96
CA PHE A 151 15.02 0.73 -1.91
C PHE A 151 15.76 1.93 -2.56
N PRO A 152 16.69 2.62 -1.87
CA PRO A 152 17.13 3.96 -2.26
C PRO A 152 17.73 4.07 -3.68
N ARG A 153 18.60 3.14 -4.08
CA ARG A 153 19.25 3.11 -5.40
C ARG A 153 18.61 2.10 -6.36
N TYR A 154 17.34 1.75 -6.16
CA TYR A 154 16.62 0.84 -7.06
C TYR A 154 16.58 1.38 -8.49
N GLY A 155 17.17 0.64 -9.45
CA GLY A 155 17.35 1.09 -10.83
C GLY A 155 18.60 1.95 -11.07
N ASN A 156 19.59 1.92 -10.17
CA ASN A 156 20.86 2.64 -10.33
C ASN A 156 22.08 1.81 -9.89
N GLY A 157 23.13 1.81 -10.71
CA GLY A 157 24.37 1.08 -10.43
C GLY A 157 24.20 -0.44 -10.33
N GLN A 158 25.01 -1.08 -9.48
CA GLN A 158 24.91 -2.52 -9.18
C GLN A 158 23.95 -2.74 -8.01
N PHE A 159 22.65 -2.56 -8.22
CA PHE A 159 21.64 -2.64 -7.15
C PHE A 159 21.07 -4.05 -6.91
N ILE A 160 21.36 -5.02 -7.78
CA ILE A 160 20.91 -6.42 -7.67
C ILE A 160 22.10 -7.30 -7.27
N TYR A 161 21.90 -8.18 -6.31
CA TYR A 161 22.86 -9.23 -5.98
C TYR A 161 22.67 -10.42 -6.92
N SER A 162 23.74 -10.83 -7.60
CA SER A 162 23.81 -12.11 -8.32
C SER A 162 24.92 -12.97 -7.73
N SER A 163 24.59 -14.20 -7.35
CA SER A 163 25.56 -15.22 -6.93
C SER A 163 26.37 -15.75 -8.12
N THR A 164 25.89 -15.55 -9.35
CA THR A 164 26.60 -15.88 -10.58
C THR A 164 27.15 -14.59 -11.19
N GLN A 165 28.47 -14.40 -11.07
CA GLN A 165 29.20 -13.30 -11.73
C GLN A 165 29.28 -13.53 -13.25
N ASP A 166 28.14 -13.66 -13.93
CA ASP A 166 28.13 -13.69 -15.39
C ASP A 166 27.61 -12.35 -15.91
N ASP A 167 28.49 -11.35 -15.88
CA ASP A 167 28.27 -10.01 -16.45
C ASP A 167 28.04 -10.04 -17.99
N SER A 168 27.98 -11.23 -18.60
CA SER A 168 27.93 -11.46 -20.05
C SER A 168 26.54 -11.76 -20.62
N GLN A 169 25.50 -11.96 -19.79
CA GLN A 169 24.16 -12.19 -20.30
C GLN A 169 23.44 -10.85 -20.56
N GLU A 170 23.38 -10.45 -21.83
CA GLU A 170 22.38 -9.50 -22.31
C GLU A 170 20.99 -10.12 -22.13
N VAL A 171 20.41 -9.95 -20.95
CA VAL A 171 18.98 -10.17 -20.71
C VAL A 171 18.23 -9.17 -21.59
N ALA A 172 17.25 -9.64 -22.37
CA ALA A 172 16.37 -8.75 -23.12
C ALA A 172 15.67 -7.79 -22.15
N LYS A 173 16.10 -6.51 -22.12
CA LYS A 173 15.54 -5.52 -21.21
C LYS A 173 14.41 -4.76 -21.88
N LYS A 174 13.23 -4.74 -21.26
CA LYS A 174 12.13 -3.83 -21.68
C LYS A 174 12.31 -2.43 -21.10
N SER A 175 12.98 -2.31 -19.96
CA SER A 175 13.31 -1.05 -19.29
C SER A 175 14.80 -0.72 -19.42
N THR A 176 15.11 0.57 -19.38
CA THR A 176 16.49 1.11 -19.36
C THR A 176 17.20 0.78 -18.05
N TYR A 177 16.45 0.77 -16.94
CA TYR A 177 17.00 0.72 -15.57
C TYR A 177 16.75 -0.60 -14.86
N TYR A 178 15.65 -1.28 -15.19
CA TYR A 178 15.12 -2.43 -14.46
C TYR A 178 15.18 -3.68 -15.34
N PRO A 179 16.07 -4.66 -15.05
CA PRO A 179 16.08 -5.91 -15.79
C PRO A 179 14.84 -6.77 -15.48
N ASP A 180 14.38 -7.53 -16.46
CA ASP A 180 13.17 -8.38 -16.35
C ASP A 180 13.30 -9.47 -15.27
N GLU A 181 14.52 -9.82 -14.84
CA GLU A 181 14.81 -10.78 -13.74
C GLU A 181 14.28 -10.32 -12.38
N LEU A 182 14.03 -9.01 -12.21
CA LEU A 182 13.40 -8.48 -11.00
C LEU A 182 11.97 -8.99 -10.82
N ILE A 183 11.27 -9.30 -11.91
CA ILE A 183 9.87 -9.73 -11.88
C ILE A 183 9.81 -11.10 -11.23
N SER A 184 8.97 -11.22 -10.21
CA SER A 184 8.78 -12.45 -9.45
C SER A 184 8.42 -13.64 -10.36
N PRO A 185 9.21 -14.74 -10.35
CA PRO A 185 8.90 -15.95 -11.11
C PRO A 185 7.88 -16.84 -10.39
N ASN A 186 7.52 -16.53 -9.14
CA ASN A 186 6.61 -17.30 -8.30
C ASN A 186 5.23 -17.53 -8.92
N HIS A 187 4.74 -16.58 -9.74
CA HIS A 187 3.44 -16.70 -10.37
C HIS A 187 3.38 -15.99 -11.72
N PRO A 188 2.82 -16.62 -12.79
CA PRO A 188 2.75 -16.04 -14.14
C PRO A 188 2.00 -14.70 -14.20
N ARG A 189 1.11 -14.44 -13.24
CA ARG A 189 0.41 -13.15 -13.06
C ARG A 189 1.36 -11.95 -13.06
N MET A 190 2.49 -12.05 -12.35
CA MET A 190 3.40 -10.91 -12.14
C MET A 190 4.03 -10.44 -13.44
N LYS A 191 4.48 -11.40 -14.26
CA LYS A 191 4.96 -11.10 -15.61
C LYS A 191 3.83 -10.59 -16.51
N SER A 192 2.65 -11.17 -16.41
CA SER A 192 1.52 -10.83 -17.27
C SER A 192 1.05 -9.39 -17.08
N VAL A 193 0.90 -8.94 -15.84
CA VAL A 193 0.46 -7.56 -15.56
C VAL A 193 1.45 -6.55 -16.09
N VAL A 194 2.76 -6.77 -15.92
CA VAL A 194 3.82 -5.89 -16.42
C VAL A 194 3.79 -5.82 -17.95
N VAL A 195 3.76 -6.98 -18.61
CA VAL A 195 3.84 -7.05 -20.07
C VAL A 195 2.56 -6.55 -20.75
N ASN A 196 1.39 -6.88 -20.21
CA ASN A 196 0.11 -6.50 -20.81
C ASN A 196 -0.22 -5.02 -20.55
N THR A 197 0.21 -4.45 -19.41
CA THR A 197 0.13 -2.99 -19.18
C THR A 197 0.86 -2.22 -20.27
N LEU A 198 2.12 -2.60 -20.54
CA LEU A 198 2.94 -1.98 -21.58
C LEU A 198 2.37 -2.20 -22.99
N ALA A 199 1.89 -3.41 -23.28
CA ALA A 199 1.34 -3.73 -24.59
C ALA A 199 0.02 -3.00 -24.87
N ARG A 200 -0.82 -2.81 -23.85
CA ARG A 200 -2.08 -2.06 -23.95
C ARG A 200 -1.83 -0.57 -24.16
N SER A 201 -0.96 0.03 -23.35
CA SER A 201 -0.66 1.46 -23.45
C SER A 201 0.09 1.83 -24.73
N GLN A 202 0.77 0.85 -25.34
CA GLN A 202 1.65 0.99 -26.51
C GLN A 202 2.84 1.93 -26.29
N SER A 203 3.09 2.34 -25.05
CA SER A 203 4.18 3.24 -24.69
C SER A 203 4.71 2.89 -23.29
N PRO A 204 6.03 2.88 -23.07
CA PRO A 204 6.56 2.72 -21.72
C PRO A 204 6.05 3.85 -20.82
N PRO A 205 5.83 3.58 -19.51
CA PRO A 205 5.60 4.63 -18.53
C PRO A 205 6.71 5.67 -18.60
N LEU A 206 6.36 6.95 -18.50
CA LEU A 206 7.32 8.05 -18.41
C LEU A 206 7.09 8.78 -17.10
N ILE A 207 7.80 8.33 -16.07
CA ILE A 207 7.58 8.78 -14.70
C ILE A 207 8.54 9.93 -14.38
N HIS A 208 8.01 10.95 -13.73
CA HIS A 208 8.73 12.17 -13.38
C HIS A 208 8.70 12.37 -11.87
N ILE A 209 9.88 12.36 -11.24
CA ILE A 209 10.01 12.58 -9.80
C ILE A 209 10.84 13.82 -9.56
N PRO A 210 10.32 14.84 -8.86
CA PRO A 210 11.06 16.09 -8.67
C PRO A 210 12.33 15.85 -7.83
N ILE A 211 13.46 16.33 -8.34
CA ILE A 211 14.74 16.25 -7.62
C ILE A 211 14.71 17.16 -6.39
N PHE A 212 15.25 16.71 -5.26
CA PHE A 212 15.55 17.61 -4.16
C PHE A 212 16.64 18.58 -4.61
N ARG A 213 16.46 19.88 -4.40
CA ARG A 213 17.50 20.86 -4.73
C ARG A 213 18.29 21.25 -3.50
N ASP A 214 19.50 20.73 -3.43
CA ASP A 214 20.50 21.14 -2.46
C ASP A 214 21.54 22.09 -3.10
N THR A 215 22.48 22.57 -2.31
CA THR A 215 23.40 23.66 -2.59
C THR A 215 24.22 23.46 -3.87
N THR A 216 24.63 22.24 -4.16
CA THR A 216 25.46 21.89 -5.33
C THR A 216 24.71 21.02 -6.35
N THR A 217 23.39 20.85 -6.18
CA THR A 217 22.55 20.16 -7.18
C THR A 217 22.59 20.95 -8.49
N PRO A 218 22.86 20.32 -9.65
CA PRO A 218 22.85 21.00 -10.94
C PRO A 218 21.51 21.72 -11.19
N SER A 219 21.57 22.88 -11.87
CA SER A 219 20.39 23.68 -12.21
C SER A 219 20.51 24.20 -13.65
N PRO A 220 19.67 23.73 -14.60
CA PRO A 220 18.71 22.64 -14.40
C PRO A 220 19.43 21.32 -14.06
N PHE A 221 18.81 20.49 -13.23
CA PHE A 221 19.22 19.10 -13.09
C PHE A 221 18.75 18.36 -14.34
N GLN A 222 19.68 17.61 -14.93
CA GLN A 222 19.38 16.76 -16.07
C GLN A 222 19.76 15.34 -15.70
N ASP A 223 18.81 14.42 -15.81
CA ASP A 223 19.13 12.99 -15.66
C ASP A 223 19.92 12.52 -16.89
N LEU A 224 21.24 12.58 -16.77
CA LEU A 224 22.19 12.22 -17.84
C LEU A 224 22.31 10.71 -18.07
N SER A 225 21.55 9.88 -17.35
CA SER A 225 21.49 8.43 -17.62
C SER A 225 20.90 8.10 -18.99
N PHE A 226 20.43 9.11 -19.74
CA PHE A 226 19.79 8.97 -21.04
C PHE A 226 20.45 9.80 -22.16
N LYS A 227 20.49 9.26 -23.39
CA LYS A 227 20.74 10.05 -24.62
C LYS A 227 19.47 10.81 -25.02
N GLN A 228 19.21 11.97 -24.41
CA GLN A 228 18.02 12.85 -24.61
C GLN A 228 16.98 12.34 -25.63
N THR A 229 15.97 11.58 -25.19
CA THR A 229 14.74 11.37 -25.98
C THR A 229 13.67 12.39 -25.59
N LYS A 230 12.66 12.49 -26.44
CA LYS A 230 11.51 13.38 -26.30
C LYS A 230 10.69 13.03 -25.05
N GLY A 231 10.39 14.02 -24.20
CA GLY A 231 9.43 13.89 -23.10
C GLY A 231 9.99 14.08 -21.69
N PHE A 232 11.31 14.02 -21.53
CA PHE A 232 11.99 14.28 -20.26
C PHE A 232 11.87 15.74 -19.82
N ARG A 233 11.77 15.95 -18.51
CA ARG A 233 11.66 17.25 -17.86
C ARG A 233 12.94 17.53 -17.08
N ASP A 234 13.51 18.71 -17.29
CA ASP A 234 14.53 19.24 -16.40
C ASP A 234 14.02 19.17 -14.94
N ASP A 235 14.95 18.98 -14.00
CA ASP A 235 14.69 18.93 -12.56
C ASP A 235 13.86 17.75 -12.08
N HIS A 236 13.82 16.68 -12.87
CA HIS A 236 13.17 15.43 -12.52
C HIS A 236 14.10 14.24 -12.73
N ILE A 237 13.97 13.25 -11.85
CA ILE A 237 14.51 11.90 -12.03
C ILE A 237 13.50 11.11 -12.86
N HIS A 238 14.00 10.26 -13.75
CA HIS A 238 13.14 9.45 -14.62
C HIS A 238 13.14 7.98 -14.25
N LEU A 239 11.95 7.39 -14.21
CA LEU A 239 11.71 5.95 -14.16
C LEU A 239 10.88 5.55 -15.39
N ASP A 240 10.96 4.29 -15.81
CA ASP A 240 10.40 3.86 -17.11
C ASP A 240 9.70 2.49 -17.12
N CYS A 241 9.33 1.96 -15.94
CA CYS A 241 8.77 0.61 -15.84
C CYS A 241 7.72 0.47 -14.74
N PHE A 242 6.80 -0.48 -14.92
CA PHE A 242 5.79 -0.86 -13.92
C PHE A 242 6.43 -1.23 -12.57
N ILE A 243 7.42 -2.14 -12.58
CA ILE A 243 8.11 -2.58 -11.36
C ILE A 243 8.96 -1.50 -10.69
N ALA A 244 9.11 -0.31 -11.29
CA ALA A 244 9.76 0.81 -10.63
C ALA A 244 8.92 1.35 -9.45
N GLY A 245 7.58 1.28 -9.55
CA GLY A 245 6.67 1.57 -8.44
C GLY A 245 6.25 0.30 -7.71
N TRP A 246 5.97 -0.79 -8.43
CA TRP A 246 5.52 -2.05 -7.83
C TRP A 246 6.63 -2.86 -7.15
N GLY A 247 7.87 -2.37 -7.20
CA GLY A 247 8.97 -2.83 -6.33
C GLY A 247 9.02 -2.13 -4.97
N CYS A 248 8.03 -1.30 -4.65
CA CYS A 248 7.87 -0.65 -3.36
C CYS A 248 6.98 -1.47 -2.43
N CYS A 249 7.24 -1.35 -1.12
CA CYS A 249 6.42 -1.98 -0.08
C CYS A 249 5.44 -0.99 0.56
N CYS A 250 4.34 -1.50 1.11
CA CYS A 250 3.33 -0.75 1.84
C CYS A 250 2.77 -1.48 3.05
N LEU A 251 2.02 -0.71 3.85
CA LEU A 251 1.19 -1.24 4.93
C LEU A 251 -0.27 -1.11 4.52
N GLN A 252 -0.98 -2.24 4.47
CA GLN A 252 -2.40 -2.28 4.15
C GLN A 252 -3.18 -2.83 5.34
N VAL A 253 -4.40 -2.34 5.55
CA VAL A 253 -5.27 -2.83 6.63
C VAL A 253 -6.66 -3.07 6.09
N THR A 254 -7.19 -4.27 6.30
CA THR A 254 -8.54 -4.66 5.85
C THR A 254 -9.47 -4.84 7.05
N PHE A 255 -10.68 -4.31 6.94
CA PHE A 255 -11.73 -4.39 7.95
C PHE A 255 -12.95 -5.10 7.39
N GLN A 256 -13.47 -6.09 8.09
CA GLN A 256 -14.78 -6.68 7.87
C GLN A 256 -15.84 -5.89 8.63
N ALA A 257 -16.87 -5.45 7.92
CA ALA A 257 -18.02 -4.79 8.50
C ALA A 257 -19.13 -5.80 8.81
N GLN A 258 -20.06 -5.42 9.69
CA GLN A 258 -21.18 -6.30 10.07
C GLN A 258 -22.23 -6.52 8.97
N SER A 259 -22.23 -5.69 7.92
CA SER A 259 -23.21 -5.69 6.82
C SER A 259 -22.72 -4.85 5.65
N LEU A 260 -23.42 -4.93 4.50
CA LEU A 260 -23.21 -4.01 3.38
C LEU A 260 -23.32 -2.55 3.84
N THR A 261 -24.37 -2.17 4.56
CA THR A 261 -24.58 -0.78 5.00
C THR A 261 -23.42 -0.23 5.82
N GLU A 262 -22.96 -0.98 6.82
CA GLU A 262 -21.80 -0.55 7.63
C GLU A 262 -20.54 -0.47 6.77
N SER A 263 -20.33 -1.40 5.83
CA SER A 263 -19.15 -1.36 4.95
C SER A 263 -19.10 -0.10 4.08
N LEU A 264 -20.25 0.37 3.56
CA LEU A 264 -20.33 1.62 2.80
C LEU A 264 -20.01 2.83 3.70
N GLN A 265 -20.56 2.83 4.92
CA GLN A 265 -20.29 3.90 5.90
C GLN A 265 -18.80 3.93 6.27
N VAL A 266 -18.18 2.79 6.58
CA VAL A 266 -16.75 2.72 6.91
C VAL A 266 -15.90 3.17 5.72
N TYR A 267 -16.21 2.70 4.50
CA TYR A 267 -15.49 3.13 3.29
C TYR A 267 -15.52 4.65 3.15
N ASP A 268 -16.72 5.23 3.21
CA ASP A 268 -16.91 6.67 3.02
C ASP A 268 -16.16 7.47 4.09
N GLN A 269 -16.25 7.06 5.36
CA GLN A 269 -15.59 7.78 6.45
C GLN A 269 -14.06 7.64 6.44
N LEU A 270 -13.51 6.58 5.82
CA LEU A 270 -12.07 6.39 5.68
C LEU A 270 -11.48 7.15 4.48
N LEU A 271 -12.28 7.51 3.47
CA LEU A 271 -11.79 8.16 2.25
C LEU A 271 -11.03 9.48 2.52
N PRO A 272 -11.55 10.42 3.34
CA PRO A 272 -10.85 11.66 3.69
C PRO A 272 -9.50 11.44 4.37
N LEU A 273 -9.31 10.30 5.04
CA LEU A 273 -8.11 9.96 5.79
C LEU A 273 -6.96 9.47 4.91
N THR A 274 -7.21 9.18 3.62
CA THR A 274 -6.21 8.61 2.72
C THR A 274 -4.96 9.49 2.59
N GLY A 275 -5.10 10.79 2.31
CA GLY A 275 -3.97 11.73 2.27
C GLY A 275 -3.35 12.01 3.64
N ILE A 276 -4.16 12.03 4.70
CA ILE A 276 -3.71 12.29 6.08
C ILE A 276 -2.79 11.18 6.57
N MET A 277 -3.21 9.93 6.41
CA MET A 277 -2.43 8.76 6.83
C MET A 277 -1.23 8.51 5.91
N LEU A 278 -1.32 8.86 4.62
CA LEU A 278 -0.16 8.89 3.72
C LEU A 278 0.91 9.84 4.27
N ALA A 279 0.56 11.11 4.56
CA ALA A 279 1.50 12.10 5.09
C ALA A 279 2.16 11.66 6.42
N LEU A 280 1.39 11.03 7.32
CA LEU A 280 1.90 10.51 8.59
C LEU A 280 2.85 9.32 8.45
N SER A 281 2.73 8.56 7.36
CA SER A 281 3.49 7.34 7.10
C SER A 281 4.63 7.52 6.09
N ASN A 282 4.74 8.67 5.41
CA ASN A 282 5.77 9.00 4.44
C ASN A 282 7.15 8.37 4.74
N ALA A 283 7.64 7.51 3.84
CA ALA A 283 8.89 6.74 4.02
C ALA A 283 9.79 6.69 2.76
N CYS A 284 9.49 7.44 1.69
CA CYS A 284 10.17 7.32 0.38
C CYS A 284 10.81 8.63 -0.14
N PRO A 285 11.90 9.12 0.48
CA PRO A 285 12.55 10.38 0.09
C PRO A 285 13.67 10.21 -0.96
N ILE A 286 13.94 8.99 -1.42
CA ILE A 286 15.04 8.68 -2.35
C ILE A 286 14.52 7.83 -3.50
N TRP A 287 14.85 8.21 -4.72
CA TRP A 287 14.54 7.46 -5.94
C TRP A 287 15.77 7.37 -6.85
N ARG A 288 16.09 6.16 -7.34
CA ARG A 288 17.27 5.88 -8.20
C ARG A 288 18.59 6.47 -7.67
N GLY A 289 18.73 6.58 -6.35
CA GLY A 289 19.93 7.12 -5.71
C GLY A 289 19.99 8.64 -5.67
N TYR A 290 18.85 9.32 -5.75
CA TYR A 290 18.75 10.75 -5.60
C TYR A 290 17.73 11.10 -4.53
N LEU A 291 18.04 12.08 -3.68
CA LEU A 291 17.04 12.70 -2.82
C LEU A 291 15.98 13.40 -3.68
N THR A 292 14.71 13.28 -3.28
CA THR A 292 13.57 13.81 -4.04
C THR A 292 12.83 14.88 -3.26
N ASP A 293 12.05 15.74 -3.94
CA ASP A 293 11.21 16.75 -3.28
C ASP A 293 9.80 16.21 -2.94
N ILE A 294 9.64 14.89 -3.03
CA ILE A 294 8.51 14.11 -2.50
C ILE A 294 8.99 13.09 -1.47
N ASP A 295 8.09 12.66 -0.59
CA ASP A 295 8.37 11.77 0.54
C ASP A 295 7.58 10.45 0.55
N SER A 296 6.75 10.17 -0.47
CA SER A 296 5.94 8.95 -0.51
C SER A 296 5.92 8.24 -1.86
N ARG A 297 5.61 6.93 -1.84
CA ARG A 297 5.62 6.08 -3.04
C ARG A 297 4.42 6.25 -3.95
N TYR A 298 3.32 6.77 -3.41
CA TYR A 298 2.01 6.62 -4.06
C TYR A 298 1.91 7.44 -5.36
N GLU A 299 2.63 8.56 -5.46
CA GLU A 299 2.78 9.33 -6.72
C GLU A 299 3.45 8.49 -7.82
N VAL A 300 4.46 7.68 -7.46
CA VAL A 300 5.15 6.80 -8.40
C VAL A 300 4.27 5.61 -8.81
N LEU A 301 3.51 5.03 -7.88
CA LEU A 301 2.55 3.97 -8.18
C LEU A 301 1.48 4.41 -9.19
N PHE A 302 0.95 5.63 -9.03
CA PHE A 302 -0.01 6.20 -9.97
C PHE A 302 0.53 6.22 -11.41
N GLN A 303 1.76 6.71 -11.58
CA GLN A 303 2.38 6.87 -12.89
C GLN A 303 2.85 5.54 -13.52
N THR A 304 3.21 4.53 -12.71
CA THR A 304 3.77 3.25 -13.20
C THR A 304 2.71 2.25 -13.67
N ALA A 305 1.49 2.33 -13.12
CA ALA A 305 0.37 1.45 -13.48
C ALA A 305 -0.54 2.02 -14.59
N ASP A 306 -0.11 3.08 -15.29
CA ASP A 306 -0.92 3.74 -16.31
C ASP A 306 -0.91 2.95 -17.63
N ASP A 307 -1.97 2.17 -17.84
CA ASP A 307 -2.17 1.38 -19.04
C ASP A 307 -2.95 2.12 -20.14
N ARG A 308 -3.29 3.39 -19.93
CA ARG A 308 -4.11 4.17 -20.87
C ARG A 308 -3.40 4.35 -22.21
N THR A 309 -4.13 4.14 -23.29
CA THR A 309 -3.73 4.51 -24.65
C THR A 309 -3.57 6.03 -24.77
N ALA A 310 -2.92 6.50 -25.84
CA ALA A 310 -2.78 7.93 -26.11
C ALA A 310 -4.15 8.64 -26.22
N ASP A 311 -5.13 8.00 -26.89
CA ASP A 311 -6.49 8.54 -27.03
C ASP A 311 -7.21 8.64 -25.68
N GLU A 312 -7.09 7.63 -24.81
CA GLU A 312 -7.66 7.68 -23.45
C GLU A 312 -7.03 8.81 -22.63
N ARG A 313 -5.72 9.01 -22.70
CA ARG A 313 -5.04 10.11 -21.97
C ARG A 313 -5.47 11.50 -22.43
N GLU A 314 -5.82 11.66 -23.71
CA GLU A 314 -6.22 12.96 -24.27
C GLU A 314 -7.71 13.28 -24.14
N ARG A 315 -8.58 12.26 -24.23
CA ARG A 315 -10.02 12.48 -24.47
C ARG A 315 -10.94 11.91 -23.41
N SER A 316 -10.43 11.10 -22.50
CA SER A 316 -11.22 10.42 -21.47
C SER A 316 -10.97 11.04 -20.10
N THR A 317 -11.90 10.83 -19.17
CA THR A 317 -11.69 11.18 -17.75
C THR A 317 -11.12 10.01 -16.95
N LEU A 318 -10.75 8.93 -17.63
CA LEU A 318 -10.15 7.75 -17.07
C LEU A 318 -8.81 8.07 -16.39
N SER A 319 -8.70 7.73 -15.10
CA SER A 319 -7.45 7.80 -14.35
C SER A 319 -6.51 6.64 -14.68
N SER A 320 -5.28 6.64 -14.16
CA SER A 320 -4.47 5.43 -14.08
C SER A 320 -5.22 4.32 -13.29
N ARG A 321 -4.84 3.05 -13.47
CA ARG A 321 -5.42 1.94 -12.68
C ARG A 321 -5.08 2.02 -11.21
N CYS A 322 -3.93 2.61 -10.89
CA CYS A 322 -3.62 3.01 -9.53
C CYS A 322 -4.05 4.46 -9.37
N SER A 323 -5.03 4.74 -8.51
CA SER A 323 -5.58 6.09 -8.33
C SER A 323 -6.22 6.30 -6.96
N PRO A 324 -6.45 7.54 -6.52
CA PRO A 324 -7.36 7.80 -5.41
C PRO A 324 -8.71 7.09 -5.59
N ALA A 325 -9.36 6.76 -4.48
CA ALA A 325 -10.72 6.23 -4.45
C ALA A 325 -11.67 7.15 -5.26
N PRO A 326 -12.39 6.62 -6.26
CA PRO A 326 -13.06 7.45 -7.26
C PRO A 326 -14.36 8.10 -6.77
N PHE A 327 -15.04 7.45 -5.82
CA PHE A 327 -16.36 7.88 -5.33
C PHE A 327 -16.54 7.46 -3.87
N TYR A 328 -17.35 8.23 -3.14
CA TYR A 328 -18.14 7.69 -2.04
C TYR A 328 -19.15 6.68 -2.56
N LEU A 329 -19.50 5.69 -1.75
CA LEU A 329 -20.30 4.54 -2.15
C LEU A 329 -21.75 4.60 -1.66
N SER A 330 -22.00 5.31 -0.54
CA SER A 330 -23.37 5.50 -0.06
C SER A 330 -24.11 6.59 -0.83
N ASP A 331 -25.43 6.43 -0.99
CA ASP A 331 -26.26 7.46 -1.64
C ASP A 331 -26.33 8.76 -0.81
N GLU A 332 -26.09 8.69 0.51
CA GLU A 332 -26.04 9.85 1.41
C GLU A 332 -24.94 10.83 1.01
N HIS A 333 -23.73 10.32 0.71
CA HIS A 333 -22.57 11.13 0.36
C HIS A 333 -22.42 11.39 -1.15
N ASN A 334 -23.39 10.99 -1.98
CA ASN A 334 -23.31 11.17 -3.43
C ASN A 334 -23.17 12.66 -3.85
N HIS A 335 -23.65 13.59 -3.03
CA HIS A 335 -23.49 15.02 -3.27
C HIS A 335 -22.03 15.52 -3.16
N LEU A 336 -21.14 14.72 -2.55
CA LEU A 336 -19.71 14.99 -2.43
C LEU A 336 -18.88 14.35 -3.56
N ASN A 337 -19.49 13.54 -4.42
CA ASN A 337 -18.88 13.01 -5.64
C ASN A 337 -18.84 14.10 -6.73
N ASP A 338 -17.97 15.09 -6.53
CA ASP A 338 -17.93 16.35 -7.29
C ASP A 338 -16.97 16.35 -8.49
N ILE A 339 -16.43 15.17 -8.83
CA ILE A 339 -15.58 14.96 -10.01
C ILE A 339 -16.29 14.12 -11.07
N SER A 340 -15.97 14.38 -12.34
CA SER A 340 -16.46 13.59 -13.48
C SER A 340 -15.46 12.49 -13.80
N LEU A 341 -15.91 11.24 -13.81
CA LEU A 341 -15.13 10.07 -14.17
C LEU A 341 -15.91 9.21 -15.17
N ASP A 342 -15.20 8.48 -16.02
CA ASP A 342 -15.81 7.59 -17.01
C ASP A 342 -16.47 6.40 -16.30
N VAL A 343 -17.69 6.06 -16.72
CA VAL A 343 -18.51 5.01 -16.14
C VAL A 343 -19.20 4.24 -17.27
N ASP A 344 -19.25 2.92 -17.18
CA ASP A 344 -20.06 2.10 -18.09
C ASP A 344 -21.55 2.17 -17.68
N GLU A 345 -22.32 3.01 -18.38
CA GLU A 345 -23.74 3.24 -18.10
C GLU A 345 -24.61 1.98 -18.25
N ASN A 346 -24.21 1.01 -19.08
CA ASN A 346 -24.94 -0.26 -19.20
C ASN A 346 -24.73 -1.11 -17.95
N VAL A 347 -23.51 -1.12 -17.40
CA VAL A 347 -23.21 -1.78 -16.12
C VAL A 347 -24.00 -1.12 -14.99
N VAL A 348 -24.00 0.21 -14.91
CA VAL A 348 -24.77 0.96 -13.90
C VAL A 348 -26.25 0.60 -13.97
N SER A 349 -26.86 0.72 -15.17
CA SER A 349 -28.28 0.43 -15.37
C SER A 349 -28.63 -1.02 -14.99
N THR A 350 -27.76 -1.97 -15.34
CA THR A 350 -27.95 -3.39 -15.02
C THR A 350 -27.89 -3.62 -13.51
N LEU A 351 -26.86 -3.13 -12.82
CA LEU A 351 -26.70 -3.29 -11.37
C LEU A 351 -27.85 -2.64 -10.60
N THR A 352 -28.28 -1.44 -11.00
CA THR A 352 -29.43 -0.76 -10.38
C THR A 352 -30.73 -1.55 -10.58
N LYS A 353 -30.94 -2.18 -11.74
CA LYS A 353 -32.10 -3.06 -11.97
C LYS A 353 -32.13 -4.27 -11.02
N HIS A 354 -30.96 -4.76 -10.60
CA HIS A 354 -30.83 -5.83 -9.60
C HIS A 354 -30.90 -5.34 -8.14
N GLY A 355 -31.17 -4.05 -7.93
CA GLY A 355 -31.42 -3.46 -6.60
C GLY A 355 -30.18 -2.85 -5.94
N MET A 356 -29.06 -2.72 -6.65
CA MET A 356 -27.89 -1.99 -6.16
C MET A 356 -28.18 -0.49 -6.13
N SER A 357 -27.73 0.20 -5.08
CA SER A 357 -27.87 1.67 -4.99
C SER A 357 -27.21 2.38 -6.17
N SER A 358 -27.71 3.57 -6.51
CA SER A 358 -27.21 4.30 -7.68
C SER A 358 -25.73 4.64 -7.58
N THR A 359 -25.28 4.98 -6.36
CA THR A 359 -23.90 5.38 -6.10
C THR A 359 -22.95 4.17 -6.12
N LEU A 360 -23.34 3.06 -5.50
CA LEU A 360 -22.54 1.82 -5.54
C LEU A 360 -22.49 1.23 -6.96
N ALA A 361 -23.59 1.30 -7.71
CA ALA A 361 -23.61 0.88 -9.11
C ALA A 361 -22.66 1.72 -9.98
N LYS A 362 -22.56 3.04 -9.75
CA LYS A 362 -21.57 3.92 -10.41
C LYS A 362 -20.13 3.54 -10.08
N HIS A 363 -19.82 3.22 -8.83
CA HIS A 363 -18.50 2.74 -8.44
C HIS A 363 -18.06 1.52 -9.27
N PHE A 364 -18.92 0.51 -9.36
CA PHE A 364 -18.63 -0.65 -10.21
C PHE A 364 -18.68 -0.31 -11.70
N GLY A 365 -19.58 0.55 -12.15
CA GLY A 365 -19.60 1.03 -13.55
C GLY A 365 -18.27 1.67 -13.97
N HIS A 366 -17.62 2.42 -13.08
CA HIS A 366 -16.27 2.95 -13.29
C HIS A 366 -15.21 1.84 -13.32
N LEU A 367 -15.30 0.84 -12.44
CA LEU A 367 -14.39 -0.31 -12.47
C LEU A 367 -14.47 -1.07 -13.80
N PHE A 368 -15.67 -1.20 -14.36
CA PHE A 368 -15.93 -1.96 -15.58
C PHE A 368 -15.56 -1.23 -16.88
N VAL A 369 -15.14 0.04 -16.83
CA VAL A 369 -14.53 0.68 -18.02
C VAL A 369 -13.13 0.11 -18.30
N ARG A 370 -12.54 -0.61 -17.35
CA ARG A 370 -11.20 -1.21 -17.47
C ARG A 370 -11.23 -2.50 -18.28
N ASP A 371 -10.18 -2.72 -19.04
CA ASP A 371 -9.91 -4.03 -19.65
C ASP A 371 -9.26 -4.97 -18.62
N PRO A 372 -9.46 -6.30 -18.70
CA PRO A 372 -8.64 -7.22 -17.91
C PRO A 372 -7.18 -7.17 -18.40
N LEU A 373 -6.21 -7.12 -17.48
CA LEU A 373 -4.77 -7.18 -17.82
C LEU A 373 -4.17 -8.57 -17.66
N VAL A 374 -4.80 -9.41 -16.85
CA VAL A 374 -4.38 -10.78 -16.57
C VAL A 374 -5.56 -11.67 -16.89
N VAL A 375 -5.41 -12.57 -17.84
CA VAL A 375 -6.42 -13.58 -18.18
C VAL A 375 -5.67 -14.88 -18.41
N MET A 376 -6.08 -15.92 -17.71
CA MET A 376 -5.56 -17.27 -17.95
C MET A 376 -6.39 -17.91 -19.06
N LYS A 377 -5.72 -18.64 -19.95
CA LYS A 377 -6.34 -19.30 -21.11
C LYS A 377 -7.45 -20.27 -20.68
N GLU A 378 -7.25 -20.92 -19.55
CA GLU A 378 -8.15 -21.89 -18.94
C GLU A 378 -9.44 -21.24 -18.43
N ASN A 379 -9.42 -19.94 -18.16
CA ASN A 379 -10.53 -19.15 -17.63
C ASN A 379 -11.12 -18.19 -18.69
N LEU A 380 -11.11 -18.58 -19.97
CA LEU A 380 -11.74 -17.82 -21.07
C LEU A 380 -13.25 -18.10 -21.22
N HIS A 381 -13.75 -19.06 -20.48
CA HIS A 381 -15.14 -19.51 -20.52
C HIS A 381 -15.83 -19.12 -19.22
N PRO A 382 -17.17 -18.93 -19.23
CA PRO A 382 -17.89 -18.70 -17.98
C PRO A 382 -17.63 -19.86 -17.03
N GLU A 383 -17.30 -19.53 -15.78
CA GLU A 383 -17.13 -20.51 -14.72
C GLU A 383 -18.49 -20.93 -14.12
N ASP A 384 -18.46 -21.89 -13.20
CA ASP A 384 -19.65 -22.33 -12.49
C ASP A 384 -20.29 -21.22 -11.65
N ASP A 385 -21.49 -21.50 -11.14
CA ASP A 385 -22.27 -20.52 -10.37
C ASP A 385 -21.66 -20.16 -9.01
N THR A 386 -20.61 -20.86 -8.58
CA THR A 386 -19.90 -20.64 -7.31
C THR A 386 -18.62 -19.83 -7.46
N SER A 387 -18.15 -19.58 -8.69
CA SER A 387 -16.92 -18.81 -8.91
C SER A 387 -17.17 -17.30 -9.04
N SER A 388 -16.27 -16.53 -8.44
CA SER A 388 -16.15 -15.07 -8.59
C SER A 388 -14.88 -14.64 -9.34
N TYR A 389 -14.17 -15.60 -9.98
CA TYR A 389 -12.85 -15.40 -10.59
C TYR A 389 -12.76 -14.23 -11.57
N HIS A 390 -13.70 -14.09 -12.51
CA HIS A 390 -13.63 -13.05 -13.53
C HIS A 390 -13.76 -11.65 -12.91
N PHE A 391 -14.69 -11.50 -11.97
CA PHE A 391 -14.87 -10.25 -11.23
C PHE A 391 -13.65 -9.95 -10.35
N ASP A 392 -13.20 -10.91 -9.54
CA ASP A 392 -12.07 -10.69 -8.63
C ASP A 392 -10.77 -10.40 -9.38
N ASN A 393 -10.55 -11.05 -10.51
CA ASN A 393 -9.38 -10.79 -11.34
C ASN A 393 -9.43 -9.38 -11.96
N LEU A 394 -10.60 -8.93 -12.45
CA LEU A 394 -10.76 -7.56 -12.92
C LEU A 394 -10.55 -6.55 -11.78
N ASN A 395 -11.24 -6.74 -10.64
CA ASN A 395 -11.19 -5.86 -9.47
C ASN A 395 -9.77 -5.77 -8.87
N SER A 396 -9.05 -6.90 -8.81
CA SER A 396 -7.69 -6.95 -8.28
C SER A 396 -6.62 -6.31 -9.18
N THR A 397 -6.98 -5.86 -10.38
CA THR A 397 -6.11 -5.06 -11.27
C THR A 397 -6.49 -3.58 -11.31
N VAL A 398 -7.33 -3.14 -10.38
CA VAL A 398 -7.62 -1.72 -10.10
C VAL A 398 -7.21 -1.45 -8.66
N TRP A 399 -6.27 -0.52 -8.47
CA TRP A 399 -5.54 -0.33 -7.22
C TRP A 399 -5.80 1.06 -6.66
N ASN A 400 -6.96 1.20 -6.04
CA ASN A 400 -7.37 2.47 -5.47
C ASN A 400 -6.74 2.71 -4.09
N SER A 401 -6.80 3.95 -3.58
CA SER A 401 -6.41 4.28 -2.20
C SER A 401 -7.26 3.53 -1.16
N LEU A 402 -8.53 3.27 -1.48
CA LEU A 402 -9.41 2.35 -0.76
C LEU A 402 -9.95 1.29 -1.71
N ARG A 403 -10.09 0.06 -1.22
CA ARG A 403 -10.79 -1.00 -1.95
C ARG A 403 -12.02 -1.47 -1.19
N PHE A 404 -13.14 -1.46 -1.88
CA PHE A 404 -14.36 -2.14 -1.46
C PHE A 404 -14.26 -3.61 -1.90
N LYS A 405 -14.37 -4.54 -0.96
CA LYS A 405 -14.13 -5.97 -1.17
C LYS A 405 -15.42 -6.74 -0.91
N PRO A 406 -16.16 -7.11 -1.97
CA PRO A 406 -17.32 -7.99 -1.83
C PRO A 406 -16.93 -9.35 -1.20
N PRO A 407 -17.89 -10.04 -0.56
CA PRO A 407 -17.74 -11.43 -0.16
C PRO A 407 -17.43 -12.33 -1.36
N PRO A 408 -16.56 -13.34 -1.22
CA PRO A 408 -16.40 -14.36 -2.23
C PRO A 408 -17.63 -15.29 -2.26
N LEU A 409 -17.92 -15.91 -3.41
CA LEU A 409 -19.09 -16.78 -3.55
C LEU A 409 -18.93 -18.14 -2.85
N ASP A 410 -17.71 -18.58 -2.59
CA ASP A 410 -17.34 -19.89 -2.03
C ASP A 410 -17.01 -19.87 -0.53
N ASP A 411 -17.03 -18.70 0.12
CA ASP A 411 -16.84 -18.57 1.58
C ASP A 411 -17.93 -17.70 2.23
N ASP A 412 -18.85 -18.34 2.94
CA ASP A 412 -19.96 -17.68 3.65
C ASP A 412 -19.55 -17.00 4.96
N LYS A 413 -18.31 -17.23 5.45
CA LYS A 413 -17.83 -16.59 6.69
C LYS A 413 -17.27 -15.19 6.44
N MET A 414 -16.91 -14.89 5.20
CA MET A 414 -16.23 -13.66 4.84
C MET A 414 -17.23 -12.61 4.34
N GLY A 415 -17.40 -11.55 5.14
CA GLY A 415 -18.35 -10.48 4.89
C GLY A 415 -17.85 -9.38 3.94
N TRP A 416 -18.62 -8.30 3.89
CA TRP A 416 -18.26 -7.08 3.17
C TRP A 416 -17.08 -6.39 3.85
N ARG A 417 -16.02 -6.11 3.09
CA ARG A 417 -14.76 -5.59 3.62
C ARG A 417 -14.33 -4.28 2.97
N VAL A 418 -13.57 -3.51 3.73
CA VAL A 418 -12.94 -2.26 3.31
C VAL A 418 -11.45 -2.36 3.57
N GLU A 419 -10.64 -2.12 2.55
CA GLU A 419 -9.18 -2.19 2.63
C GLU A 419 -8.58 -0.79 2.44
N PHE A 420 -7.82 -0.35 3.45
CA PHE A 420 -7.09 0.90 3.49
C PHE A 420 -5.63 0.68 3.05
N ARG A 421 -5.24 1.30 1.93
CA ARG A 421 -4.02 0.99 1.17
C ARG A 421 -2.96 2.10 1.04
N PRO A 422 -3.16 3.38 1.41
CA PRO A 422 -2.19 4.42 1.09
C PRO A 422 -0.90 4.37 1.91
N MET A 423 -0.90 3.77 3.11
CA MET A 423 0.23 3.94 4.03
C MET A 423 1.52 3.33 3.47
N ASP A 424 2.61 4.10 3.53
CA ASP A 424 3.94 3.54 3.31
C ASP A 424 4.26 2.58 4.47
N ILE A 425 5.03 1.52 4.22
CA ILE A 425 5.50 0.65 5.31
C ILE A 425 6.62 1.33 6.11
N GLN A 426 6.61 1.15 7.42
CA GLN A 426 7.55 1.76 8.35
C GLN A 426 8.71 0.82 8.70
N ILE A 427 9.85 1.38 9.12
CA ILE A 427 11.09 0.65 9.43
C ILE A 427 10.86 -0.42 10.50
N THR A 428 10.10 -0.14 11.56
CA THR A 428 9.88 -1.09 12.66
C THR A 428 8.46 -1.66 12.71
N ASP A 429 8.33 -2.87 13.24
CA ASP A 429 7.00 -3.46 13.50
C ASP A 429 6.19 -2.66 14.50
N PHE A 430 6.85 -1.95 15.42
CA PHE A 430 6.18 -1.06 16.35
C PHE A 430 5.44 0.06 15.62
N GLU A 431 6.09 0.70 14.65
CA GLU A 431 5.51 1.78 13.86
C GLU A 431 4.37 1.25 12.99
N ASN A 432 4.56 0.10 12.33
CA ASN A 432 3.52 -0.55 11.53
C ASN A 432 2.30 -0.99 12.37
N ALA A 433 2.53 -1.59 13.53
CA ALA A 433 1.47 -1.97 14.47
C ALA A 433 0.73 -0.74 15.00
N SER A 434 1.45 0.35 15.30
CA SER A 434 0.86 1.60 15.77
C SER A 434 -0.16 2.15 14.78
N LEU A 435 0.23 2.23 13.50
CA LEU A 435 -0.63 2.70 12.42
C LEU A 435 -1.83 1.76 12.20
N SER A 436 -1.59 0.45 12.20
CA SER A 436 -2.64 -0.56 11.97
C SER A 436 -3.69 -0.57 13.08
N VAL A 437 -3.26 -0.60 14.34
CA VAL A 437 -4.14 -0.56 15.52
C VAL A 437 -4.89 0.75 15.60
N PHE A 438 -4.25 1.88 15.28
CA PHE A 438 -4.94 3.17 15.22
C PHE A 438 -6.07 3.17 14.20
N MET A 439 -5.84 2.65 12.99
CA MET A 439 -6.89 2.57 11.97
C MET A 439 -8.03 1.65 12.41
N ALA A 440 -7.72 0.49 13.01
CA ALA A 440 -8.74 -0.41 13.54
C ALA A 440 -9.61 0.26 14.61
N LEU A 441 -8.99 0.90 15.61
CA LEU A 441 -9.70 1.65 16.65
C LEU A 441 -10.51 2.80 16.07
N LEU A 442 -9.95 3.53 15.10
CA LEU A 442 -10.61 4.69 14.50
C LEU A 442 -11.90 4.28 13.77
N THR A 443 -11.95 3.13 13.09
CA THR A 443 -13.22 2.65 12.50
C THR A 443 -14.30 2.47 13.57
N ARG A 444 -13.93 2.01 14.77
CA ARG A 444 -14.88 1.79 15.88
C ARG A 444 -15.33 3.11 16.50
N VAL A 445 -14.41 4.06 16.65
CA VAL A 445 -14.71 5.43 17.10
C VAL A 445 -15.68 6.13 16.14
N ILE A 446 -15.44 6.03 14.82
CA ILE A 446 -16.30 6.59 13.78
C ILE A 446 -17.73 6.06 13.93
N LEU A 447 -17.90 4.74 14.04
CA LEU A 447 -19.22 4.12 14.14
C LEU A 447 -19.90 4.39 15.49
N THR A 448 -19.14 4.37 16.58
CA THR A 448 -19.66 4.51 17.95
C THR A 448 -20.14 5.95 18.22
N TYR A 449 -19.41 6.94 17.72
CA TYR A 449 -19.76 8.36 17.90
C TYR A 449 -20.49 8.97 16.71
N GLY A 450 -20.78 8.19 15.67
CA GLY A 450 -21.46 8.67 14.47
C GLY A 450 -20.70 9.84 13.82
N LEU A 451 -19.38 9.72 13.71
CA LEU A 451 -18.55 10.77 13.13
C LEU A 451 -18.84 10.89 11.63
N ASP A 452 -18.93 12.13 11.16
CA ASP A 452 -18.91 12.46 9.74
C ASP A 452 -17.64 13.26 9.40
N LEU A 453 -16.73 12.57 8.73
CA LEU A 453 -15.43 13.07 8.27
C LEU A 453 -15.46 13.40 6.77
N THR A 454 -16.54 13.09 6.07
CA THR A 454 -16.61 13.17 4.60
C THR A 454 -16.39 14.60 4.10
N ILE A 455 -15.69 14.71 2.99
CA ILE A 455 -15.37 15.97 2.29
C ILE A 455 -15.55 15.77 0.77
N PRO A 456 -15.72 16.82 -0.04
CA PRO A 456 -15.76 16.66 -1.51
C PRO A 456 -14.58 15.81 -2.04
N ILE A 457 -14.82 14.92 -3.00
CA ILE A 457 -13.79 14.02 -3.56
C ILE A 457 -12.62 14.82 -4.14
N SER A 458 -12.89 15.97 -4.77
CA SER A 458 -11.85 16.88 -5.27
C SER A 458 -10.85 17.28 -4.18
N GLN A 459 -11.32 17.55 -2.95
CA GLN A 459 -10.49 17.89 -1.80
C GLN A 459 -9.75 16.68 -1.24
N ALA A 460 -10.39 15.50 -1.18
CA ALA A 460 -9.72 14.28 -0.76
C ALA A 460 -8.58 13.90 -1.73
N ASN A 461 -8.77 14.10 -3.03
CA ASN A 461 -7.72 13.93 -4.04
C ASN A 461 -6.60 14.94 -3.86
N GLU A 462 -6.92 16.20 -3.58
CA GLU A 462 -5.91 17.23 -3.28
C GLU A 462 -5.11 16.89 -2.01
N ASN A 463 -5.74 16.31 -1.00
CA ASN A 463 -5.04 15.82 0.20
C ASN A 463 -3.98 14.77 -0.13
N ILE A 464 -4.22 13.86 -1.10
CA ILE A 464 -3.20 12.90 -1.54
C ILE A 464 -2.03 13.63 -2.21
N VAL A 465 -2.30 14.61 -3.07
CA VAL A 465 -1.25 15.45 -3.70
C VAL A 465 -0.39 16.14 -2.65
N ARG A 466 -1.03 16.79 -1.68
CA ARG A 466 -0.36 17.47 -0.56
C ARG A 466 0.48 16.50 0.28
N ALA A 467 0.01 15.27 0.47
CA ALA A 467 0.72 14.26 1.24
C ALA A 467 2.08 13.88 0.63
N HIS A 468 2.19 13.92 -0.71
CA HIS A 468 3.45 13.62 -1.40
C HIS A 468 4.55 14.63 -1.14
N HIS A 469 4.21 15.90 -0.87
CA HIS A 469 5.20 16.95 -0.69
C HIS A 469 6.17 16.62 0.45
N ARG A 470 7.43 17.01 0.27
CA ARG A 470 8.47 16.84 1.29
C ARG A 470 8.05 17.48 2.63
N ASP A 471 8.18 16.71 3.70
CA ASP A 471 7.84 17.04 5.08
C ASP A 471 6.39 17.57 5.24
N SER A 472 5.47 17.03 4.44
CA SER A 472 4.06 17.43 4.41
C SER A 472 3.39 17.34 5.78
N VAL A 473 3.78 16.37 6.61
CA VAL A 473 3.25 16.23 7.98
C VAL A 473 3.45 17.48 8.84
N ARG A 474 4.51 18.27 8.61
CA ARG A 474 4.85 19.49 9.36
C ARG A 474 4.50 20.78 8.64
N HIS A 475 4.46 20.76 7.31
CA HIS A 475 4.39 21.98 6.50
C HIS A 475 3.11 22.14 5.69
N GLU A 476 2.39 21.05 5.43
CA GLU A 476 1.13 21.11 4.68
C GLU A 476 -0.09 21.23 5.60
N LYS A 477 -1.19 21.66 4.98
CA LYS A 477 -2.53 21.59 5.56
C LYS A 477 -3.42 20.76 4.67
N PHE A 478 -4.34 20.04 5.27
CA PHE A 478 -5.23 19.09 4.61
C PHE A 478 -6.68 19.50 4.84
N TYR A 479 -7.52 19.33 3.83
CA TYR A 479 -8.95 19.49 3.96
C TYR A 479 -9.48 18.45 4.93
N PHE A 480 -10.18 18.89 5.96
CA PHE A 480 -10.73 18.01 6.98
C PHE A 480 -12.02 18.60 7.57
N ARG A 481 -12.99 17.73 7.86
CA ARG A 481 -14.23 18.09 8.55
C ARG A 481 -14.05 17.84 10.05
N ALA A 482 -13.86 18.93 10.80
CA ALA A 482 -13.91 18.90 12.25
C ALA A 482 -15.39 18.81 12.68
N GLY A 483 -15.83 17.65 13.19
CA GLY A 483 -17.23 17.40 13.54
C GLY A 483 -17.88 18.54 14.34
N GLY A 484 -18.90 19.19 13.76
CA GLY A 484 -19.69 20.30 14.28
C GLY A 484 -20.78 20.71 13.28
N ASP A 485 -21.87 21.32 13.76
CA ASP A 485 -23.12 21.57 13.00
C ASP A 485 -22.96 22.45 11.73
N ASP A 486 -21.81 23.11 11.54
CA ASP A 486 -21.56 24.02 10.41
C ASP A 486 -21.02 23.34 9.13
N GLY A 487 -20.87 22.00 9.12
CA GLY A 487 -20.87 21.17 7.92
C GLY A 487 -19.76 21.38 6.87
N GLU A 488 -18.87 22.36 6.95
CA GLU A 488 -17.84 22.60 5.92
C GLU A 488 -16.45 22.09 6.31
N SER A 489 -15.77 21.47 5.34
CA SER A 489 -14.35 21.13 5.43
C SER A 489 -13.49 22.39 5.59
N SER A 490 -12.39 22.31 6.34
CA SER A 490 -11.39 23.38 6.43
C SER A 490 -9.97 22.85 6.34
N LEU A 491 -9.00 23.71 6.04
CA LEU A 491 -7.58 23.35 6.02
C LEU A 491 -7.02 23.26 7.43
N MET A 492 -6.60 22.07 7.83
CA MET A 492 -6.01 21.77 9.14
C MET A 492 -4.63 21.12 8.97
N THR A 493 -3.71 21.41 9.87
CA THR A 493 -2.45 20.66 9.97
C THR A 493 -2.70 19.25 10.47
N ILE A 494 -1.80 18.31 10.18
CA ILE A 494 -1.89 16.94 10.72
C ILE A 494 -1.91 16.96 12.25
N ASN A 495 -1.17 17.87 12.89
CA ASN A 495 -1.22 18.05 14.34
C ASN A 495 -2.62 18.39 14.84
N GLU A 496 -3.32 19.34 14.20
CA GLU A 496 -4.68 19.73 14.59
C GLU A 496 -5.69 18.60 14.36
N ILE A 497 -5.51 17.82 13.29
CA ILE A 497 -6.38 16.66 13.00
C ILE A 497 -6.16 15.55 14.04
N MET A 498 -4.91 15.22 14.37
CA MET A 498 -4.62 14.11 15.28
C MET A 498 -4.78 14.49 16.75
N ASN A 499 -4.21 15.63 17.16
CA ASN A 499 -4.14 16.04 18.57
C ASN A 499 -5.21 17.05 18.98
N GLY A 500 -5.95 17.60 18.01
CA GLY A 500 -7.01 18.57 18.25
C GLY A 500 -6.54 20.02 18.27
N ASN A 501 -7.52 20.91 18.43
CA ASN A 501 -7.37 22.35 18.61
C ASN A 501 -8.60 22.90 19.35
N ASP A 502 -8.80 24.21 19.36
CA ASP A 502 -9.93 24.85 20.05
C ASP A 502 -11.31 24.46 19.49
N LYS A 503 -11.38 23.96 18.24
CA LYS A 503 -12.62 23.64 17.52
C LYS A 503 -12.87 22.14 17.37
N PHE A 504 -11.81 21.34 17.36
CA PHE A 504 -11.88 19.91 17.15
C PHE A 504 -11.13 19.17 18.26
N ALA A 505 -11.77 18.16 18.85
CA ALA A 505 -11.13 17.37 19.89
C ALA A 505 -9.84 16.68 19.43
N GLY A 506 -9.73 16.32 18.14
CA GLY A 506 -8.64 15.51 17.60
C GLY A 506 -8.99 14.03 17.56
N LEU A 507 -8.50 13.32 16.54
CA LEU A 507 -8.76 11.89 16.39
C LEU A 507 -8.17 11.06 17.53
N ILE A 508 -6.98 11.40 18.02
CA ILE A 508 -6.34 10.68 19.13
C ILE A 508 -7.12 10.88 20.43
N PRO A 509 -7.51 12.11 20.83
CA PRO A 509 -8.39 12.30 21.99
C PRO A 509 -9.74 11.57 21.89
N LEU A 510 -10.32 11.44 20.69
CA LEU A 510 -11.54 10.65 20.48
C LEU A 510 -11.29 9.14 20.68
N VAL A 511 -10.16 8.61 20.19
CA VAL A 511 -9.76 7.22 20.45
C VAL A 511 -9.51 7.00 21.95
N GLU A 512 -8.83 7.92 22.62
CA GLU A 512 -8.59 7.87 24.07
C GLU A 512 -9.91 7.86 24.87
N LYS A 513 -10.89 8.69 24.47
CA LYS A 513 -12.23 8.70 25.05
C LYS A 513 -12.91 7.34 24.88
N TYR A 514 -12.89 6.79 23.68
CA TYR A 514 -13.48 5.48 23.37
C TYR A 514 -12.87 4.35 24.20
N LEU A 515 -11.54 4.34 24.35
CA LEU A 515 -10.84 3.35 25.17
C LEU A 515 -11.19 3.47 26.66
N ASN A 516 -11.42 4.69 27.17
CA ASN A 516 -11.79 4.90 28.56
C ASN A 516 -13.26 4.54 28.85
N GLU A 517 -14.13 4.61 27.83
CA GLU A 517 -15.54 4.18 27.90
C GLU A 517 -15.70 2.67 27.68
N SER A 518 -14.68 2.00 27.12
CA SER A 518 -14.69 0.57 26.86
C SER A 518 -14.45 -0.23 28.14
N GLU A 519 -15.41 -1.09 28.51
CA GLU A 519 -15.24 -2.06 29.59
C GLU A 519 -14.24 -3.16 29.16
N ASN A 520 -13.46 -3.69 30.11
CA ASN A 520 -12.59 -4.87 29.94
C ASN A 520 -11.27 -4.72 29.14
N ILE A 521 -10.70 -3.51 29.03
CA ILE A 521 -9.31 -3.36 28.55
C ILE A 521 -8.34 -3.59 29.71
N ASN A 522 -7.50 -4.63 29.63
CA ASN A 522 -6.48 -4.88 30.65
C ASN A 522 -5.36 -3.82 30.63
N SER A 523 -4.64 -3.68 31.75
CA SER A 523 -3.62 -2.64 31.93
C SER A 523 -2.52 -2.71 30.87
N ASP A 524 -2.06 -3.91 30.52
CA ASP A 524 -0.93 -4.10 29.60
C ASP A 524 -1.33 -3.66 28.19
N THR A 525 -2.52 -4.04 27.75
CA THR A 525 -3.11 -3.61 26.47
C THR A 525 -3.27 -2.10 26.43
N ARG A 526 -3.80 -1.50 27.51
CA ARG A 526 -3.97 -0.04 27.60
C ARG A 526 -2.64 0.70 27.51
N VAL A 527 -1.60 0.17 28.17
CA VAL A 527 -0.25 0.71 28.10
C VAL A 527 0.31 0.59 26.68
N THR A 528 0.20 -0.58 26.03
CA THR A 528 0.64 -0.78 24.64
C THR A 528 -0.02 0.23 23.69
N ILE A 529 -1.35 0.33 23.72
CA ILE A 529 -2.10 1.28 22.88
C ILE A 529 -1.68 2.72 23.17
N GLY A 530 -1.44 3.08 24.44
CA GLY A 530 -0.94 4.41 24.80
C GLY A 530 0.40 4.74 24.12
N HIS A 531 1.30 3.77 23.97
CA HIS A 531 2.55 3.97 23.24
C HIS A 531 2.33 4.15 21.74
N TYR A 532 1.41 3.37 21.14
CA TYR A 532 1.02 3.53 19.73
C TYR A 532 0.44 4.91 19.44
N LEU A 533 -0.51 5.36 20.25
CA LEU A 533 -1.11 6.69 20.13
C LEU A 533 -0.06 7.79 20.36
N SER A 534 0.88 7.58 21.29
CA SER A 534 1.96 8.54 21.53
C SER A 534 2.89 8.71 20.33
N LEU A 535 3.20 7.64 19.59
CA LEU A 535 3.99 7.72 18.36
C LEU A 535 3.29 8.62 17.33
N ILE A 536 2.02 8.33 17.02
CA ILE A 536 1.24 9.07 16.02
C ILE A 536 1.07 10.53 16.44
N SER A 537 0.73 10.77 17.71
CA SER A 537 0.59 12.11 18.29
C SER A 537 1.86 12.95 18.12
N LYS A 538 3.03 12.36 18.43
CA LYS A 538 4.32 13.07 18.39
C LYS A 538 4.83 13.26 16.96
N ARG A 539 4.57 12.32 16.05
CA ARG A 539 4.85 12.50 14.62
C ARG A 539 3.98 13.62 14.04
N ALA A 540 2.69 13.60 14.34
CA ALA A 540 1.76 14.68 13.94
C ALA A 540 2.20 16.06 14.45
N ALA A 541 2.74 16.14 15.67
CA ALA A 541 3.27 17.36 16.27
C ALA A 541 4.67 17.77 15.75
N GLY A 542 5.30 16.96 14.91
CA GLY A 542 6.68 17.19 14.44
C GLY A 542 7.76 17.02 15.51
N ILE A 543 7.44 16.35 16.63
CA ILE A 543 8.38 16.00 17.70
C ILE A 543 9.20 14.78 17.30
N LEU A 544 8.54 13.79 16.68
CA LEU A 544 9.18 12.65 16.03
C LEU A 544 9.15 12.86 14.52
N LEU A 545 10.16 12.33 13.83
CA LEU A 545 10.26 12.40 12.38
C LEU A 545 9.42 11.27 11.75
N THR A 546 8.95 11.51 10.54
CA THR A 546 8.59 10.42 9.62
C THR A 546 9.86 9.70 9.18
N ASP A 547 9.70 8.46 8.71
CA ASP A 547 10.80 7.67 8.17
C ASP A 547 11.47 8.41 7.00
N ALA A 548 10.69 9.08 6.14
CA ALA A 548 11.23 9.89 5.06
C ALA A 548 12.08 11.06 5.54
N SER A 549 11.59 11.84 6.52
CA SER A 549 12.34 12.97 7.08
C SER A 549 13.62 12.49 7.77
N TRP A 550 13.58 11.35 8.47
CA TRP A 550 14.76 10.75 9.09
C TRP A 550 15.78 10.24 8.07
N ILE A 551 15.35 9.48 7.06
CA ILE A 551 16.22 8.98 5.98
C ILE A 551 16.91 10.16 5.28
N ARG A 552 16.16 11.22 4.97
CA ARG A 552 16.70 12.44 4.37
C ARG A 552 17.74 13.10 5.26
N GLN A 553 17.45 13.26 6.55
CA GLN A 553 18.41 13.82 7.51
C GLN A 553 19.66 12.94 7.64
N PHE A 554 19.53 11.61 7.61
CA PHE A 554 20.66 10.70 7.61
C PHE A 554 21.57 10.94 6.41
N VAL A 555 21.01 10.97 5.19
CA VAL A 555 21.77 11.25 3.96
C VAL A 555 22.45 12.61 4.04
N MET A 556 21.71 13.67 4.39
CA MET A 556 22.24 15.04 4.39
C MET A 556 23.34 15.28 5.43
N SER A 557 23.38 14.46 6.49
CA SER A 557 24.42 14.50 7.52
C SER A 557 25.57 13.53 7.28
N HIS A 558 25.49 12.70 6.24
CA HIS A 558 26.51 11.69 5.95
C HIS A 558 27.81 12.35 5.43
N PRO A 559 29.00 11.96 5.90
CA PRO A 559 30.28 12.57 5.48
C PRO A 559 30.56 12.51 3.98
N ALA A 560 30.05 11.47 3.31
CA ALA A 560 30.20 11.29 1.86
C ALA A 560 29.19 12.09 1.02
N TYR A 561 28.20 12.74 1.64
CA TYR A 561 27.19 13.52 0.92
C TYR A 561 27.75 14.87 0.49
N LYS A 562 27.55 15.22 -0.79
CA LYS A 562 28.20 16.37 -1.43
C LYS A 562 27.27 17.57 -1.62
N GLN A 563 26.09 17.55 -1.00
CA GLN A 563 25.04 18.56 -1.19
C GLN A 563 24.54 18.65 -2.64
N ASP A 564 24.68 17.56 -3.39
CA ASP A 564 24.34 17.42 -4.81
C ASP A 564 23.08 16.56 -5.03
N SER A 565 22.38 16.23 -3.95
CA SER A 565 21.23 15.30 -3.90
C SER A 565 21.55 13.87 -4.29
N VAL A 566 22.82 13.49 -4.45
CA VAL A 566 23.24 12.13 -4.80
C VAL A 566 23.42 11.27 -3.55
N VAL A 567 22.78 10.11 -3.54
CA VAL A 567 22.96 9.04 -2.56
C VAL A 567 23.90 8.01 -3.15
N SER A 568 25.16 7.99 -2.72
CA SER A 568 26.19 7.04 -3.18
C SER A 568 25.99 5.61 -2.62
N ASP A 569 26.74 4.62 -3.13
CA ASP A 569 26.71 3.26 -2.58
C ASP A 569 27.13 3.23 -1.11
N GLU A 570 28.12 4.06 -0.73
CA GLU A 570 28.56 4.18 0.67
C GLU A 570 27.45 4.73 1.56
N ILE A 571 26.79 5.83 1.15
CA ILE A 571 25.67 6.41 1.89
C ILE A 571 24.54 5.39 2.03
N GLN A 572 24.20 4.70 0.93
CA GLN A 572 23.15 3.68 0.95
C GLN A 572 23.52 2.54 1.90
N TYR A 573 24.74 2.01 1.84
CA TYR A 573 25.15 0.90 2.71
C TYR A 573 25.06 1.29 4.18
N ASP A 574 25.60 2.45 4.57
CA ASP A 574 25.57 2.91 5.96
C ASP A 574 24.12 3.21 6.42
N LEU A 575 23.27 3.75 5.53
CA LEU A 575 21.84 3.95 5.78
C LEU A 575 21.10 2.62 6.00
N MET A 576 21.24 1.69 5.05
CA MET A 576 20.54 0.41 5.10
C MET A 576 20.99 -0.41 6.30
N TRP A 577 22.28 -0.37 6.64
CA TRP A 577 22.77 -1.04 7.83
C TRP A 577 22.18 -0.44 9.11
N LYS A 578 22.09 0.89 9.19
CA LYS A 578 21.43 1.56 10.33
C LYS A 578 19.95 1.18 10.42
N ILE A 579 19.22 1.11 9.30
CA ILE A 579 17.82 0.65 9.24
C ILE A 579 17.72 -0.78 9.77
N THR A 580 18.57 -1.70 9.31
CA THR A 580 18.59 -3.10 9.78
C THR A 580 18.83 -3.19 11.29
N GLN A 581 19.76 -2.39 11.84
CA GLN A 581 20.02 -2.34 13.28
C GLN A 581 18.81 -1.83 14.07
N ILE A 582 18.12 -0.79 13.58
CA ILE A 582 16.89 -0.25 14.20
C ILE A 582 15.76 -1.28 14.15
N ALA A 583 15.49 -1.86 12.98
CA ALA A 583 14.42 -2.84 12.77
C ALA A 583 14.60 -4.08 13.67
N ASN A 584 15.85 -4.49 13.91
CA ASN A 584 16.18 -5.62 14.80
C ASN A 584 16.29 -5.23 16.29
N GLY A 585 16.04 -3.98 16.65
CA GLY A 585 16.14 -3.49 18.03
C GLY A 585 17.57 -3.48 18.60
N GLN A 586 18.58 -3.52 17.73
CA GLN A 586 20.00 -3.44 18.07
C GLN A 586 20.47 -2.00 18.29
N ASP A 587 19.74 -1.03 17.73
CA ASP A 587 20.01 0.39 17.85
C ASP A 587 18.72 1.16 18.16
N THR A 588 18.80 2.11 19.09
CA THR A 588 17.68 2.99 19.43
C THR A 588 17.74 4.25 18.58
N CYS A 589 16.62 4.63 17.98
CA CYS A 589 16.51 5.90 17.26
C CYS A 589 15.45 6.82 17.91
N PRO A 590 15.82 7.65 18.90
CA PRO A 590 14.87 8.56 19.58
C PRO A 590 14.19 9.59 18.67
N LEU A 591 14.72 9.82 17.47
CA LEU A 591 14.10 10.69 16.46
C LEU A 591 12.90 10.03 15.77
N LEU A 592 12.88 8.70 15.70
CA LEU A 592 11.79 7.91 15.12
C LEU A 592 10.84 7.38 16.20
N ILE A 593 11.40 6.80 17.26
CA ILE A 593 10.67 6.07 18.30
C ILE A 593 11.22 6.44 19.67
N GLN A 594 10.35 6.88 20.57
CA GLN A 594 10.75 7.15 21.95
C GLN A 594 10.96 5.86 22.76
N PRO A 595 11.81 5.89 23.80
CA PRO A 595 11.90 4.79 24.75
C PRO A 595 10.52 4.43 25.31
N ARG A 596 10.20 3.15 25.33
CA ARG A 596 8.92 2.61 25.78
C ARG A 596 9.10 1.43 26.73
N MET A 597 8.13 1.24 27.60
CA MET A 597 8.09 0.04 28.44
C MET A 597 7.64 -1.15 27.60
N LYS A 598 8.34 -2.28 27.71
CA LYS A 598 7.88 -3.55 27.13
C LYS A 598 6.75 -4.10 28.01
N THR A 599 5.61 -4.35 27.41
CA THR A 599 4.46 -5.00 28.04
C THR A 599 4.53 -6.51 27.81
N ASN A 600 3.85 -7.30 28.64
CA ASN A 600 3.74 -8.74 28.41
C ASN A 600 2.71 -8.98 27.30
N THR A 601 3.16 -9.54 26.17
CA THR A 601 2.28 -9.95 25.07
C THR A 601 2.22 -11.47 25.02
N GLN A 602 1.01 -12.02 25.11
CA GLN A 602 0.75 -13.43 24.77
C GLN A 602 0.22 -13.45 23.33
N LEU A 603 0.86 -14.23 22.45
CA LEU A 603 0.50 -14.29 21.02
C LEU A 603 -0.89 -14.89 20.79
N ASN A 604 -1.36 -15.74 21.71
CA ASN A 604 -2.70 -16.31 21.73
C ASN A 604 -3.40 -15.87 23.02
N PRO A 605 -4.22 -14.80 22.99
CA PRO A 605 -5.08 -14.49 24.12
C PRO A 605 -6.26 -15.46 24.13
N GLU A 606 -6.46 -16.19 25.24
CA GLU A 606 -7.62 -17.07 25.47
C GLU A 606 -8.97 -16.37 25.29
#